data_AF-A0A848GFX0-F1
#
_entry.id   AF-A0A848GFX0-F1
#
_cell.length_a   1.000
_cell.length_b   1.000
_cell.length_c   1.000
_cell.angle_alpha   90.00
_cell.angle_beta   90.00
_cell.angle_gamma   90.00
#
_symmetry.space_group_name_H-M   'P 1'
#
loop_
_entity.id
_entity.type
_entity.pdbx_description
1 polymer ?
#
loop_
_entity_poly.entity_id
_entity_poly.type
_entity_poly.pdbx_seq_one_letter_code
_entity_poly.pdbx_strand_id
1 'polypeptide(L)'
;MKILLSILTASCLLFACNPTRNDAKVNKDAYDVITEKSYVYREFKPAASPEMDSVLRLRKEITDYLDQQGFKPHIAGKDSLLFHRANGLEVMIEMPAPQDAWSMNTIIVFDPVKNPLFVNLHKGTAQVENYIKAK
;
A
#
# COMPACT_ATOMS: atom_id res chain seq x y z
N MET A 1 -20.93 49.09 -51.84
CA MET A 1 -20.15 47.85 -52.00
C MET A 1 -18.77 48.04 -51.40
N LYS A 2 -18.49 47.45 -50.23
CA LYS A 2 -17.15 47.16 -49.72
C LYS A 2 -17.20 45.82 -48.97
N ILE A 3 -16.15 45.05 -49.18
CA ILE A 3 -16.05 43.59 -49.13
C ILE A 3 -16.07 43.03 -47.71
N LEU A 4 -16.85 41.94 -47.53
CA LEU A 4 -16.77 40.99 -46.42
C LEU A 4 -15.47 40.20 -46.49
N LEU A 5 -14.75 40.05 -45.38
CA LEU A 5 -13.80 38.96 -45.09
C LEU A 5 -13.54 39.02 -43.58
N SER A 6 -14.25 38.27 -42.73
CA SER A 6 -13.97 36.88 -42.33
C SER A 6 -12.56 36.68 -41.76
N ILE A 7 -12.45 36.24 -40.49
CA ILE A 7 -11.88 34.94 -40.06
C ILE A 7 -11.41 34.95 -38.58
N LEU A 8 -12.02 34.03 -37.81
CA LEU A 8 -11.56 33.19 -36.70
C LEU A 8 -10.72 33.77 -35.54
N THR A 9 -11.37 33.78 -34.37
CA THR A 9 -11.01 33.00 -33.17
C THR A 9 -9.63 32.32 -33.17
N ALA A 10 -8.69 32.88 -32.42
CA ALA A 10 -7.47 32.23 -31.97
C ALA A 10 -7.55 31.93 -30.46
N SER A 11 -8.43 31.00 -30.08
CA SER A 11 -8.34 30.31 -28.78
C SER A 11 -7.33 29.16 -28.94
N CYS A 12 -6.04 29.48 -28.87
CA CYS A 12 -4.99 28.47 -28.77
C CYS A 12 -5.07 27.82 -27.38
N LEU A 13 -5.92 26.80 -27.32
CA LEU A 13 -5.77 25.55 -26.59
C LEU A 13 -4.39 25.40 -25.90
N LEU A 14 -4.33 25.77 -24.62
CA LEU A 14 -3.28 25.29 -23.71
C LEU A 14 -3.55 23.82 -23.38
N PHE A 15 -3.40 22.95 -24.38
CA PHE A 15 -3.22 21.51 -24.15
C PHE A 15 -1.73 21.21 -24.24
N ALA A 16 -0.99 21.61 -23.22
CA ALA A 16 0.27 20.93 -22.87
C ALA A 16 -0.05 19.85 -21.83
N CYS A 17 -0.99 18.95 -22.15
CA CYS A 17 -0.98 17.63 -21.56
C CYS A 17 0.21 16.92 -22.18
N ASN A 18 1.28 16.73 -21.41
CA ASN A 18 2.30 15.74 -21.73
C ASN A 18 1.88 14.41 -21.07
N PRO A 19 1.13 13.52 -21.74
CA PRO A 19 1.06 12.13 -21.31
C PRO A 19 2.27 11.38 -21.88
N THR A 20 3.48 11.93 -21.72
CA THR A 20 4.71 11.15 -21.89
C THR A 20 5.16 10.65 -20.53
N ARG A 21 4.22 10.12 -19.73
CA ARG A 21 4.60 9.14 -18.73
C ARG A 21 4.67 7.83 -19.50
N ASN A 22 5.88 7.54 -19.97
CA ASN A 22 6.22 6.28 -20.61
C ASN A 22 5.48 5.14 -19.93
N ASP A 23 4.67 4.44 -20.72
CA ASP A 23 4.21 3.08 -20.52
C ASP A 23 5.41 2.10 -20.46
N ALA A 24 6.41 2.40 -19.65
CA ALA A 24 7.08 1.34 -18.91
C ALA A 24 6.01 0.80 -17.96
N LYS A 25 5.08 -0.01 -18.51
CA LYS A 25 4.17 -0.84 -17.74
C LYS A 25 5.07 -1.57 -16.76
N VAL A 26 5.11 -1.10 -15.52
CA VAL A 26 5.78 -1.80 -14.43
C VAL A 26 5.30 -3.23 -14.54
N ASN A 27 6.21 -4.17 -14.77
CA ASN A 27 5.83 -5.56 -14.97
C ASN A 27 5.17 -6.04 -13.68
N LYS A 28 3.83 -6.07 -13.68
CA LYS A 28 3.03 -6.39 -12.50
C LYS A 28 3.21 -7.84 -12.07
N ASP A 29 3.71 -8.69 -12.96
CA ASP A 29 4.03 -10.09 -12.68
C ASP A 29 5.20 -10.23 -11.69
N ALA A 30 5.99 -9.19 -11.45
CA ALA A 30 7.03 -9.19 -10.43
C ALA A 30 6.51 -8.87 -9.02
N TYR A 31 5.28 -8.36 -8.90
CA TYR A 31 4.75 -7.85 -7.63
C TYR A 31 3.60 -8.70 -7.11
N ASP A 32 3.41 -8.66 -5.80
CA ASP A 32 2.16 -9.03 -5.16
C ASP A 32 1.24 -7.81 -5.11
N VAL A 33 0.11 -7.89 -5.81
CA VAL A 33 -0.73 -6.72 -6.11
C VAL A 33 -1.82 -6.60 -5.06
N ILE A 34 -1.79 -5.50 -4.31
CA ILE A 34 -2.75 -5.19 -3.25
C ILE A 34 -3.70 -4.11 -3.75
N THR A 35 -5.00 -4.40 -3.81
CA THR A 35 -6.02 -3.45 -4.29
C THR A 35 -7.10 -3.15 -3.27
N GLU A 36 -7.09 -3.85 -2.13
CA GLU A 36 -8.17 -3.80 -1.14
C GLU A 36 -7.67 -3.39 0.24
N LYS A 37 -8.64 -3.17 1.14
CA LYS A 37 -8.39 -2.90 2.55
C LYS A 37 -7.93 -4.18 3.23
N SER A 38 -6.64 -4.30 3.50
CA SER A 38 -6.02 -5.54 3.98
C SER A 38 -4.83 -5.25 4.89
N TYR A 39 -4.31 -6.30 5.53
CA TYR A 39 -3.00 -6.28 6.14
C TYR A 39 -2.16 -7.43 5.57
N VAL A 40 -0.95 -7.08 5.14
CA VAL A 40 0.01 -8.02 4.57
C VAL A 40 0.98 -8.49 5.63
N TYR A 41 1.28 -9.79 5.62
CA TYR A 41 2.30 -10.40 6.46
C TYR A 41 2.99 -11.56 5.73
N ARG A 42 4.17 -11.95 6.21
CA ARG A 42 4.90 -13.12 5.70
C ARG A 42 4.41 -14.41 6.36
N GLU A 43 4.27 -15.46 5.56
CA GLU A 43 4.16 -16.82 6.08
C GLU A 43 5.55 -17.34 6.46
N PHE A 44 5.65 -17.97 7.62
CA PHE A 44 6.88 -18.61 8.07
C PHE A 44 6.58 -19.65 9.13
N LYS A 45 7.53 -20.57 9.35
CA LYS A 45 7.51 -21.52 10.45
C LYS A 45 8.29 -20.95 11.63
N PRO A 46 7.65 -20.61 12.77
CA PRO A 46 8.35 -20.01 13.90
C PRO A 46 9.35 -20.99 14.53
N ALA A 47 10.53 -20.49 14.87
CA ALA A 47 11.46 -21.18 15.76
C ALA A 47 11.04 -20.96 17.22
N ALA A 48 11.01 -22.02 18.02
CA ALA A 48 10.63 -21.93 19.43
C ALA A 48 11.68 -21.13 20.22
N SER A 49 11.30 -19.96 20.72
CA SER A 49 12.12 -19.13 21.61
C SER A 49 11.23 -18.15 22.39
N PRO A 50 11.62 -17.73 23.60
CA PRO A 50 10.82 -16.77 24.38
C PRO A 50 10.58 -15.42 23.66
N GLU A 51 11.55 -14.98 22.86
CA GLU A 51 11.40 -13.77 22.03
C GLU A 51 10.34 -13.99 20.96
N MET A 52 10.42 -15.10 20.20
CA MET A 52 9.42 -15.43 19.18
C MET A 52 8.02 -15.50 19.77
N ASP A 53 7.84 -16.13 20.93
CA ASP A 53 6.54 -16.25 21.59
C ASP A 53 5.96 -14.88 21.94
N SER A 54 6.81 -13.95 22.41
CA SER A 54 6.41 -12.58 22.72
C SER A 54 5.98 -11.82 21.47
N VAL A 55 6.74 -11.94 20.38
CA VAL A 55 6.44 -11.29 19.10
C VAL A 55 5.16 -11.87 18.48
N LEU A 56 4.98 -13.20 18.51
CA LEU A 56 3.77 -13.85 18.00
C LEU A 56 2.52 -13.42 18.76
N ARG A 57 2.61 -13.27 20.08
CA ARG A 57 1.49 -12.74 20.89
C ARG A 57 1.10 -11.34 20.47
N LEU A 58 2.08 -10.44 20.32
CA LEU A 58 1.83 -9.05 19.89
C LEU A 58 1.26 -9.01 18.46
N ARG A 59 1.84 -9.79 17.54
CA ARG A 59 1.32 -9.92 16.18
C ARG A 59 -0.13 -10.36 16.19
N LYS A 60 -0.47 -11.39 16.98
CA LYS A 60 -1.84 -11.89 17.10
C LYS A 60 -2.80 -10.82 17.61
N GLU A 61 -2.41 -10.08 18.64
CA GLU A 61 -3.21 -8.98 19.18
C GLU A 61 -3.53 -7.93 18.10
N ILE A 62 -2.52 -7.54 17.31
CA ILE A 62 -2.70 -6.61 16.20
C ILE A 62 -3.59 -7.19 15.10
N THR A 63 -3.35 -8.42 14.65
CA THR A 63 -4.14 -9.02 13.55
C THR A 63 -5.58 -9.26 13.96
N ASP A 64 -5.82 -9.72 15.20
CA ASP A 64 -7.18 -9.89 15.72
C ASP A 64 -7.92 -8.53 15.76
N TYR A 65 -7.22 -7.45 16.13
CA TYR A 65 -7.78 -6.10 16.09
C TYR A 65 -8.08 -5.64 14.66
N LEU A 66 -7.16 -5.86 13.72
CA LEU A 66 -7.36 -5.53 12.30
C LEU A 66 -8.53 -6.29 11.68
N ASP A 67 -8.69 -7.57 12.02
CA ASP A 67 -9.82 -8.40 11.60
C ASP A 67 -11.16 -7.80 12.09
N GLN A 68 -11.22 -7.38 13.37
CA GLN A 68 -12.39 -6.69 13.93
C GLN A 68 -12.69 -5.36 13.22
N GLN A 69 -11.68 -4.68 12.70
CA GLN A 69 -11.81 -3.44 11.94
C GLN A 69 -12.09 -3.68 10.44
N GLY A 70 -12.31 -4.94 10.04
CA GLY A 70 -12.67 -5.32 8.68
C GLY A 70 -11.53 -5.28 7.66
N PHE A 71 -10.27 -5.27 8.13
CA PHE A 71 -9.13 -5.48 7.24
C PHE A 71 -9.01 -6.98 6.94
N LYS A 72 -8.82 -7.34 5.67
CA LYS A 72 -8.63 -8.73 5.28
C LYS A 72 -7.18 -9.17 5.47
N PRO A 73 -6.91 -10.39 5.96
CA PRO A 73 -5.57 -10.95 5.95
C PRO A 73 -5.09 -11.17 4.51
N HIS A 74 -3.83 -10.82 4.24
CA HIS A 74 -3.16 -11.12 2.98
C HIS A 74 -1.78 -11.72 3.28
N ILE A 75 -1.55 -12.96 2.88
CA ILE A 75 -0.22 -13.56 2.96
C ILE A 75 0.57 -13.07 1.75
N ALA A 76 1.71 -12.44 2.00
CA ALA A 76 2.60 -12.00 0.94
C ALA A 76 3.04 -13.18 0.06
N GLY A 77 2.68 -13.15 -1.22
CA GLY A 77 3.15 -14.12 -2.21
C GLY A 77 4.54 -13.79 -2.76
N LYS A 78 4.98 -12.53 -2.60
CA LYS A 78 6.29 -12.02 -3.04
C LYS A 78 6.80 -10.96 -2.06
N ASP A 79 8.11 -10.70 -2.15
CA ASP A 79 8.78 -9.69 -1.33
C ASP A 79 8.55 -8.27 -1.85
N SER A 80 8.20 -8.13 -3.14
CA SER A 80 7.84 -6.86 -3.77
C SER A 80 6.32 -6.72 -3.83
N LEU A 81 5.77 -5.70 -3.18
CA LEU A 81 4.35 -5.38 -3.17
C LEU A 81 4.05 -4.18 -4.07
N LEU A 82 2.92 -4.23 -4.77
CA LEU A 82 2.37 -3.10 -5.52
C LEU A 82 0.98 -2.77 -4.97
N PHE A 83 0.86 -1.64 -4.28
CA PHE A 83 -0.40 -1.18 -3.73
C PHE A 83 -1.09 -0.16 -4.63
N HIS A 84 -2.33 -0.45 -4.99
CA HIS A 84 -3.20 0.42 -5.76
C HIS A 84 -4.11 1.24 -4.86
N ARG A 85 -3.95 2.56 -4.91
CA ARG A 85 -4.82 3.50 -4.18
C ARG A 85 -6.06 3.84 -5.00
N ALA A 86 -7.13 4.21 -4.29
CA ALA A 86 -8.41 4.61 -4.88
C ALA A 86 -8.30 5.85 -5.78
N ASN A 87 -7.27 6.67 -5.59
CA ASN A 87 -6.97 7.83 -6.44
C ASN A 87 -6.14 7.49 -7.70
N GLY A 88 -5.91 6.21 -7.98
CA GLY A 88 -5.15 5.75 -9.15
C GLY A 88 -3.63 5.79 -8.98
N LEU A 89 -3.11 6.22 -7.82
CA LEU A 89 -1.68 6.13 -7.52
C LEU A 89 -1.29 4.70 -7.17
N GLU A 90 -0.07 4.34 -7.57
CA GLU A 90 0.57 3.07 -7.24
C GLU A 90 1.71 3.32 -6.25
N VAL A 91 1.81 2.49 -5.21
CA VAL A 91 2.89 2.52 -4.22
C VAL A 91 3.63 1.20 -4.26
N MET A 92 4.92 1.25 -4.59
CA MET A 92 5.80 0.09 -4.61
C MET A 92 6.48 -0.06 -3.24
N ILE A 93 6.48 -1.27 -2.69
CA ILE A 93 7.07 -1.57 -1.40
C ILE A 93 7.93 -2.83 -1.55
N GLU A 94 9.21 -2.72 -1.19
CA GLU A 94 10.08 -3.88 -1.05
C GLU A 94 10.13 -4.30 0.41
N MET A 95 9.80 -5.55 0.69
CA MET A 95 10.00 -6.16 1.99
C MET A 95 11.38 -6.81 2.01
N PRO A 96 12.35 -6.25 2.75
CA PRO A 96 13.67 -6.88 2.85
C PRO A 96 13.56 -8.26 3.51
N ALA A 97 14.55 -9.10 3.25
CA ALA A 97 14.70 -10.38 3.95
C ALA A 97 14.78 -10.11 5.48
N PRO A 98 13.95 -10.78 6.29
CA PRO A 98 13.98 -10.63 7.74
C PRO A 98 15.37 -10.92 8.33
N GLN A 99 15.75 -10.14 9.34
CA GLN A 99 17.04 -10.29 10.04
C GLN A 99 16.85 -10.80 11.48
N ASP A 100 15.64 -10.72 12.01
CA ASP A 100 15.30 -11.05 13.39
C ASP A 100 13.81 -11.44 13.52
N ALA A 101 13.38 -11.80 14.74
CA ALA A 101 12.01 -12.16 15.04
C ALA A 101 11.01 -11.04 14.72
N TRP A 102 11.39 -9.77 14.91
CA TRP A 102 10.53 -8.61 14.73
C TRP A 102 10.25 -8.34 13.25
N SER A 103 11.30 -8.24 12.44
CA SER A 103 11.22 -8.07 10.99
C SER A 103 10.51 -9.24 10.31
N MET A 104 10.66 -10.47 10.83
CA MET A 104 9.94 -11.63 10.32
C MET A 104 8.42 -11.56 10.57
N ASN A 105 8.01 -10.86 11.63
CA ASN A 105 6.61 -10.64 11.99
C ASN A 105 6.06 -9.28 11.55
N THR A 106 6.73 -8.60 10.61
CA THR A 106 6.27 -7.32 10.05
C THR A 106 4.82 -7.43 9.54
N ILE A 107 4.00 -6.44 9.88
CA ILE A 107 2.66 -6.24 9.35
C ILE A 107 2.64 -4.92 8.60
N ILE A 108 2.11 -4.92 7.38
CA ILE A 108 1.87 -3.71 6.60
C ILE A 108 0.37 -3.58 6.35
N VAL A 109 -0.23 -2.48 6.80
CA VAL A 109 -1.66 -2.24 6.66
C VAL A 109 -1.93 -1.37 5.43
N PHE A 110 -2.90 -1.78 4.63
CA PHE A 110 -3.33 -1.12 3.41
C PHE A 110 -4.80 -0.70 3.54
N ASP A 111 -5.05 0.56 3.18
CA ASP A 111 -6.41 1.09 3.02
C ASP A 111 -6.42 1.92 1.72
N PRO A 112 -7.25 1.59 0.71
CA PRO A 112 -7.22 2.24 -0.61
C PRO A 112 -7.26 3.77 -0.57
N VAL A 113 -7.82 4.37 0.49
CA VAL A 113 -7.89 5.83 0.61
C VAL A 113 -6.72 6.46 1.38
N LYS A 114 -5.86 5.66 2.02
CA LYS A 114 -4.73 6.13 2.85
C LYS A 114 -3.38 5.68 2.30
N ASN A 115 -2.30 6.18 2.90
CA ASN A 115 -0.96 5.65 2.65
C ASN A 115 -0.75 4.36 3.45
N PRO A 116 0.02 3.38 2.94
CA PRO A 116 0.36 2.18 3.70
C PRO A 116 0.98 2.49 5.06
N LEU A 117 0.64 1.68 6.06
CA LEU A 117 1.18 1.79 7.42
C LEU A 117 2.04 0.57 7.75
N PHE A 118 3.31 0.81 8.06
CA PHE A 118 4.19 -0.19 8.66
C PHE A 118 3.92 -0.23 10.17
N VAL A 119 3.43 -1.36 10.66
CA VAL A 119 3.04 -1.50 12.06
C VAL A 119 4.27 -1.80 12.90
N ASN A 120 4.42 -1.03 13.98
CA ASN A 120 5.36 -1.32 15.05
C ASN A 120 4.64 -2.14 16.12
N LEU A 121 4.95 -3.43 16.21
CA LEU A 121 4.34 -4.36 17.15
C LEU A 121 4.50 -3.94 18.62
N HIS A 122 5.57 -3.21 18.97
CA HIS A 122 5.78 -2.72 20.33
C HIS A 122 4.78 -1.64 20.76
N LYS A 123 4.08 -1.01 19.81
CA LYS A 123 3.10 0.04 20.11
C LYS A 123 1.69 -0.49 20.36
N GLY A 124 1.48 -1.81 20.28
CA GLY A 124 0.16 -2.42 20.35
C GLY A 124 -0.81 -1.80 19.35
N THR A 125 -2.10 -1.85 19.64
CA THR A 125 -3.15 -1.38 18.72
C THR A 125 -3.17 0.13 18.52
N ALA A 126 -2.53 0.91 19.39
CA ALA A 126 -2.60 2.37 19.38
C ALA A 126 -2.19 3.01 18.03
N GLN A 127 -1.17 2.46 17.36
CA GLN A 127 -0.77 2.96 16.04
C GLN A 127 -1.84 2.70 14.99
N VAL A 128 -2.44 1.50 15.00
CA VAL A 128 -3.50 1.09 14.07
C VAL A 128 -4.77 1.89 14.33
N GLU A 129 -5.14 2.10 15.60
CA GLU A 129 -6.26 2.95 16.00
C GLU A 129 -6.12 4.37 15.46
N ASN A 130 -4.96 4.98 15.66
CA ASN A 130 -4.69 6.32 15.15
C ASN A 130 -4.75 6.37 13.63
N TYR A 131 -4.20 5.35 12.95
CA TYR A 131 -4.29 5.22 11.50
C TYR A 131 -5.73 5.11 11.00
N ILE A 132 -6.58 4.33 11.67
CA ILE A 132 -8.00 4.18 11.31
C ILE A 132 -8.76 5.50 11.52
N LYS A 133 -8.50 6.20 12.62
CA LYS A 133 -9.15 7.48 12.97
C LYS A 133 -8.69 8.65 12.11
N ALA A 134 -7.46 8.61 11.59
CA ALA A 134 -6.94 9.63 10.68
C ALA A 134 -7.81 9.71 9.41
N LYS A 135 -8.04 10.94 8.91
CA LYS A 135 -8.82 11.19 7.70
C LYS A 135 -7.93 11.11 6.47
#